data_AF-T1C9J5-F1
#
_entry.id   AF-T1C9J5-F1
#
_cell.length_a   1.000
_cell.length_b   1.000
_cell.length_c   1.000
_cell.angle_alpha   90.00
_cell.angle_beta   90.00
_cell.angle_gamma   90.00
#
_symmetry.space_group_name_H-M   'P 1'
#
loop_
_entity.id
_entity.type
_entity.pdbx_description
1 polymer ?
#
loop_
_entity_poly.entity_id
_entity_poly.type
_entity_poly.pdbx_seq_one_letter_code
_entity_poly.pdbx_strand_id
1 'polypeptide(L)'
;MAQTAPPAKTIPIELDAQAAGQPFPHFWERMFGSGHAVLALRADYRRDLSMVKRATGFDYVRFHGIFDRHVGLFHIGKDGKPVYNFSIVDQVYDGLLARGVKPYVELGFMPRELAADPAATNGFWYHPITSPPKSYRLWDAMIRAFARHLIARYGIDE
;
A
#
# COMPACT_ATOMS: atom_id res chain seq x y z
N MET A 1 -21.00 -49.13 15.39
CA MET A 1 -22.28 -48.51 14.96
C MET A 1 -21.95 -47.49 13.89
N ALA A 2 -22.44 -47.67 12.66
CA ALA A 2 -22.19 -46.74 11.56
C ALA A 2 -23.09 -45.50 11.75
N GLN A 3 -22.47 -44.32 11.83
CA GLN A 3 -23.17 -43.05 11.97
C GLN A 3 -23.75 -42.66 10.60
N THR A 4 -25.07 -42.67 10.46
CA THR A 4 -25.76 -42.22 9.25
C THR A 4 -25.66 -40.71 9.14
N ALA A 5 -25.18 -40.23 8.00
CA ALA A 5 -25.12 -38.80 7.71
C ALA A 5 -26.54 -38.19 7.70
N PRO A 6 -26.73 -36.97 8.22
CA PRO A 6 -28.04 -36.32 8.20
C PRO A 6 -28.53 -36.10 6.76
N PRO A 7 -29.85 -36.14 6.53
CA PRO A 7 -30.41 -35.97 5.19
C PRO A 7 -30.08 -34.58 4.64
N ALA A 8 -29.69 -34.53 3.36
CA ALA A 8 -29.39 -33.28 2.67
C ALA A 8 -30.65 -32.40 2.61
N LYS A 9 -30.50 -31.14 3.06
CA LYS A 9 -31.58 -30.16 3.03
C LYS A 9 -31.58 -29.45 1.67
N THR A 10 -32.64 -29.65 0.89
CA THR A 10 -32.84 -28.93 -0.39
C THR A 10 -33.47 -27.56 -0.11
N ILE A 11 -32.91 -26.50 -0.70
CA ILE A 11 -33.46 -25.14 -0.62
C ILE A 11 -33.78 -24.70 -2.06
N PRO A 12 -35.05 -24.48 -2.41
CA PRO A 12 -35.41 -23.96 -3.73
C PRO A 12 -35.01 -22.49 -3.85
N ILE A 13 -34.45 -22.11 -5.01
CA ILE A 13 -34.12 -20.72 -5.36
C ILE A 13 -34.91 -20.36 -6.61
N GLU A 14 -35.82 -19.40 -6.50
CA GLU A 14 -36.57 -18.84 -7.63
C GLU A 14 -35.86 -17.57 -8.13
N LEU A 15 -35.75 -17.43 -9.44
CA LEU A 15 -35.05 -16.31 -10.09
C LEU A 15 -35.99 -15.67 -11.13
N ASP A 16 -36.24 -14.37 -10.99
CA ASP A 16 -36.91 -13.55 -12.00
C ASP A 16 -35.92 -12.52 -12.56
N ALA A 17 -35.51 -12.71 -13.81
CA ALA A 17 -34.57 -11.81 -14.50
C ALA A 17 -35.19 -10.46 -14.92
N GLN A 18 -36.51 -10.31 -14.81
CA GLN A 18 -37.24 -9.09 -15.15
C GLN A 18 -37.61 -8.24 -13.91
N ALA A 19 -37.38 -8.78 -12.70
CA ALA A 19 -37.63 -8.05 -11.47
C ALA A 19 -36.71 -6.82 -11.35
N ALA A 20 -37.21 -5.76 -10.71
CA ALA A 20 -36.44 -4.56 -10.48
C ALA A 20 -35.23 -4.85 -9.59
N GLY A 21 -34.03 -4.58 -10.10
CA GLY A 21 -32.78 -4.73 -9.36
C GLY A 21 -32.49 -3.57 -8.42
N GLN A 22 -31.45 -3.75 -7.61
CA GLN A 22 -30.82 -2.69 -6.81
C GLN A 22 -29.34 -2.57 -7.23
N PRO A 23 -28.72 -1.39 -7.10
CA PRO A 23 -27.28 -1.27 -7.33
C PRO A 23 -26.51 -2.24 -6.43
N PHE A 24 -25.61 -3.02 -7.02
CA PHE A 24 -24.72 -3.92 -6.30
C PHE A 24 -23.27 -3.43 -6.46
N PRO A 25 -22.81 -2.50 -5.61
CA PRO A 25 -21.46 -1.93 -5.73
C PRO A 25 -20.40 -2.93 -5.24
N HIS A 26 -19.53 -3.36 -6.15
CA HIS A 26 -18.43 -4.29 -5.86
C HIS A 26 -17.23 -3.60 -5.18
N PHE A 27 -17.44 -3.04 -3.98
CA PHE A 27 -16.36 -2.33 -3.27
C PHE A 27 -15.21 -3.26 -2.84
N TRP A 28 -15.50 -4.54 -2.58
CA TRP A 28 -14.53 -5.54 -2.12
C TRP A 28 -13.48 -5.91 -3.18
N GLU A 29 -13.76 -5.67 -4.47
CA GLU A 29 -12.87 -5.97 -5.59
C GLU A 29 -11.97 -4.79 -5.98
N ARG A 30 -12.15 -3.61 -5.37
CA ARG A 30 -11.48 -2.38 -5.82
C ARG A 30 -10.05 -2.20 -5.30
N MET A 31 -9.75 -2.75 -4.12
CA MET A 31 -8.46 -2.53 -3.45
C MET A 31 -7.94 -3.82 -2.84
N PHE A 32 -6.69 -4.18 -3.15
CA PHE A 32 -6.01 -5.33 -2.53
C PHE A 32 -4.82 -4.90 -1.66
N GLY A 33 -4.50 -5.74 -0.68
CA GLY A 33 -3.33 -5.58 0.16
C GLY A 33 -2.06 -6.09 -0.52
N SER A 34 -0.91 -5.67 0.01
CA SER A 34 0.39 -6.12 -0.46
C SER A 34 1.42 -6.11 0.67
N GLY A 35 2.58 -6.73 0.42
CA GLY A 35 3.76 -6.59 1.30
C GLY A 35 4.34 -5.18 1.25
N HIS A 36 5.51 -4.93 1.84
CA HIS A 36 6.04 -3.56 1.90
C HIS A 36 6.42 -2.97 0.53
N ALA A 37 6.51 -1.63 0.45
CA ALA A 37 6.69 -0.86 -0.77
C ALA A 37 7.80 -1.37 -1.71
N VAL A 38 9.00 -1.69 -1.19
CA VAL A 38 10.14 -2.08 -2.03
C VAL A 38 9.96 -3.41 -2.76
N LEU A 39 8.99 -4.26 -2.37
CA LEU A 39 8.66 -5.45 -3.14
C LEU A 39 8.12 -5.10 -4.52
N ALA A 40 7.49 -3.94 -4.69
CA ALA A 40 6.98 -3.46 -5.97
C ALA A 40 8.07 -3.18 -7.03
N LEU A 41 9.34 -3.11 -6.61
CA LEU A 41 10.47 -3.00 -7.52
C LEU A 41 10.79 -4.32 -8.23
N ARG A 42 10.38 -5.46 -7.65
CA ARG A 42 10.73 -6.78 -8.18
C ARG A 42 9.95 -7.10 -9.45
N ALA A 43 10.61 -7.77 -10.39
CA ALA A 43 10.00 -8.17 -11.65
C ALA A 43 8.87 -9.19 -11.46
N ASP A 44 9.02 -10.13 -10.51
CA ASP A 44 8.00 -11.12 -10.19
C ASP A 44 6.75 -10.47 -9.58
N TYR A 45 6.91 -9.57 -8.61
CA TYR A 45 5.81 -8.76 -8.08
C TYR A 45 5.04 -8.07 -9.20
N ARG A 46 5.76 -7.39 -10.10
CA ARG A 46 5.16 -6.63 -11.19
C ARG A 46 4.41 -7.50 -12.19
N ARG A 47 4.88 -8.72 -12.43
CA ARG A 47 4.18 -9.71 -13.27
C ARG A 47 2.90 -10.17 -12.58
N ASP A 48 2.98 -10.51 -11.30
CA ASP A 48 1.85 -11.03 -10.53
C ASP A 48 0.78 -9.94 -10.36
N LEU A 49 1.18 -8.68 -10.13
CA LEU A 49 0.30 -7.51 -10.11
C LEU A 49 -0.49 -7.38 -11.43
N SER A 50 0.17 -7.49 -12.58
CA SER A 50 -0.49 -7.46 -13.88
C SER A 50 -1.43 -8.65 -14.09
N MET A 51 -1.08 -9.84 -13.59
CA MET A 51 -1.96 -11.02 -13.66
C MET A 51 -3.24 -10.79 -12.86
N VAL A 52 -3.11 -10.32 -11.62
CA VAL A 52 -4.27 -10.05 -10.75
C VAL A 52 -5.12 -8.92 -11.33
N LYS A 53 -4.52 -7.84 -11.85
CA LYS A 53 -5.27 -6.73 -12.48
C LYS A 53 -6.12 -7.22 -13.66
N ARG A 54 -5.57 -8.11 -14.49
CA ARG A 54 -6.32 -8.70 -15.61
C ARG A 54 -7.46 -9.61 -15.14
N ALA A 55 -7.29 -10.32 -14.02
CA ALA A 55 -8.27 -11.26 -13.51
C ALA A 55 -9.42 -10.57 -12.76
N THR A 56 -9.15 -9.48 -12.03
CA THR A 56 -10.12 -8.87 -11.10
C THR A 56 -10.50 -7.43 -11.44
N GLY A 57 -9.70 -6.74 -12.25
CA GLY A 57 -9.93 -5.33 -12.56
C GLY A 57 -9.61 -4.36 -11.43
N PHE A 58 -9.07 -4.81 -10.28
CA PHE A 58 -8.85 -3.98 -9.08
C PHE A 58 -8.06 -2.69 -9.36
N ASP A 59 -8.39 -1.59 -8.69
CA ASP A 59 -7.81 -0.28 -9.01
C ASP A 59 -6.70 0.16 -8.08
N TYR A 60 -6.69 -0.32 -6.84
CA TYR A 60 -5.81 0.18 -5.78
C TYR A 60 -5.00 -0.93 -5.11
N VAL A 61 -3.76 -0.61 -4.74
CA VAL A 61 -2.96 -1.48 -3.86
C VAL A 61 -2.52 -0.73 -2.61
N ARG A 62 -2.70 -1.35 -1.44
CA ARG A 62 -2.25 -0.83 -0.15
C ARG A 62 -1.05 -1.63 0.35
N PHE A 63 0.05 -0.95 0.71
CA PHE A 63 1.24 -1.55 1.28
C PHE A 63 1.83 -0.71 2.41
N HIS A 64 2.63 -1.36 3.25
CA HIS A 64 3.42 -0.72 4.30
C HIS A 64 4.73 -0.13 3.79
N GLY A 65 5.33 0.77 4.56
CA GLY A 65 6.77 1.02 4.49
C GLY A 65 7.23 1.95 3.37
N ILE A 66 6.39 2.85 2.86
CA ILE A 66 6.84 3.87 1.90
C ILE A 66 7.86 4.84 2.50
N PHE A 67 7.92 4.98 3.82
CA PHE A 67 8.92 5.76 4.54
C PHE A 67 9.99 4.90 5.25
N ASP A 68 9.99 3.59 5.00
CA ASP A 68 10.97 2.69 5.59
C ASP A 68 12.38 2.95 5.04
N ARG A 69 13.39 2.50 5.80
CA ARG A 69 14.81 2.70 5.46
C ARG A 69 15.21 2.18 4.08
N HIS A 70 14.55 1.12 3.59
CA HIS A 70 14.85 0.54 2.27
C HIS A 70 14.36 1.43 1.13
N VAL A 71 13.35 2.28 1.37
CA VAL A 71 12.95 3.32 0.42
C VAL A 71 13.90 4.52 0.51
N GLY A 72 14.37 4.85 1.71
CA GLY A 72 15.41 5.84 1.91
C GLY A 72 14.94 7.29 1.70
N LEU A 73 13.66 7.57 1.95
CA LEU A 73 13.06 8.89 1.70
C LEU A 73 13.75 10.01 2.49
N PHE A 74 14.14 9.78 3.73
CA PHE A 74 14.61 10.82 4.65
C PHE A 74 15.99 10.51 5.21
N HIS A 75 16.87 11.51 5.19
CA HIS A 75 18.14 11.52 5.93
C HIS A 75 18.53 12.95 6.34
N ILE A 76 19.45 13.07 7.28
CA ILE A 76 20.07 14.34 7.68
C ILE A 76 21.39 14.48 6.92
N GLY A 77 21.49 15.55 6.13
CA GLY A 77 22.69 15.88 5.38
C GLY A 77 23.87 16.25 6.28
N LYS A 78 25.07 16.32 5.70
CA LYS A 78 26.30 16.72 6.42
C LYS A 78 26.22 18.10 7.06
N ASP A 79 25.37 18.98 6.52
CA ASP A 79 25.11 20.33 7.04
C ASP A 79 24.02 20.35 8.13
N GLY A 80 23.54 19.19 8.56
CA GLY A 80 22.49 19.05 9.58
C GLY A 80 21.07 19.29 9.07
N LYS A 81 20.86 19.50 7.76
CA LYS A 81 19.54 19.76 7.18
C LYS A 81 18.85 18.49 6.70
N PRO A 82 17.51 18.42 6.73
CA PRO A 82 16.78 17.29 6.17
C PRO A 82 16.93 17.26 4.64
N VAL A 83 17.16 16.07 4.10
CA VAL A 83 17.23 15.80 2.67
C VAL A 83 16.21 14.73 2.32
N TYR A 84 15.49 14.94 1.22
CA TYR A 84 14.44 14.03 0.74
C TYR A 84 14.87 13.35 -0.57
N ASN A 85 14.88 12.02 -0.60
CA ASN A 85 15.21 11.23 -1.79
C ASN A 85 13.97 10.47 -2.28
N PHE A 86 13.41 10.89 -3.40
CA PHE A 86 12.21 10.30 -3.98
C PHE A 86 12.47 9.18 -5.00
N SER A 87 13.74 8.83 -5.27
CA SER A 87 14.07 7.89 -6.36
C SER A 87 13.36 6.54 -6.26
N ILE A 88 13.30 5.94 -5.05
CA ILE A 88 12.61 4.66 -4.87
C ILE A 88 11.09 4.85 -4.78
N VAL A 89 10.61 5.95 -4.22
CA VAL A 89 9.17 6.29 -4.22
C VAL A 89 8.65 6.33 -5.65
N ASP A 90 9.35 7.06 -6.52
CA ASP A 90 9.02 7.21 -7.94
C ASP A 90 9.01 5.85 -8.65
N GLN A 91 10.04 5.03 -8.46
CA GLN A 91 10.10 3.71 -9.08
C GLN A 91 8.99 2.75 -8.62
N VAL A 92 8.57 2.86 -7.35
CA VAL A 92 7.43 2.09 -6.82
C VAL A 92 6.15 2.59 -7.49
N TYR A 93 5.87 3.90 -7.42
CA TYR A 93 4.59 4.46 -7.85
C TYR A 93 4.44 4.43 -9.37
N ASP A 94 5.47 4.79 -10.13
CA ASP A 94 5.50 4.64 -11.59
C ASP A 94 5.27 3.19 -12.01
N GLY A 95 5.83 2.24 -11.26
CA GLY A 95 5.65 0.81 -11.51
C GLY A 95 4.20 0.35 -11.38
N LEU A 96 3.44 0.95 -10.46
CA LEU A 96 2.01 0.67 -10.26
C LEU A 96 1.16 1.38 -11.32
N LEU A 97 1.39 2.68 -11.51
CA LEU A 97 0.63 3.52 -12.43
C LEU A 97 0.78 3.05 -13.89
N ALA A 98 1.98 2.62 -14.30
CA ALA A 98 2.20 2.00 -15.62
C ALA A 98 1.37 0.71 -15.85
N ARG A 99 0.77 0.14 -14.81
CA ARG A 99 -0.11 -1.04 -14.86
C ARG A 99 -1.57 -0.69 -14.55
N GLY A 100 -1.92 0.59 -14.49
CA GLY A 100 -3.27 1.05 -14.19
C GLY A 100 -3.71 0.72 -12.76
N VAL A 101 -2.76 0.69 -11.82
CA VAL A 101 -3.01 0.46 -10.40
C VAL A 101 -2.50 1.67 -9.61
N LYS A 102 -3.35 2.22 -8.74
CA LYS A 102 -3.03 3.38 -7.90
C LYS A 102 -2.57 2.94 -6.50
N PRO A 103 -1.62 3.65 -5.87
CA PRO A 103 -1.27 3.37 -4.48
C PRO A 103 -2.36 3.90 -3.54
N TYR A 104 -2.88 3.05 -2.66
CA TYR A 104 -3.62 3.48 -1.47
C TYR A 104 -2.60 3.77 -0.37
N VAL A 105 -2.21 5.04 -0.26
CA VAL A 105 -1.00 5.45 0.47
C VAL A 105 -1.16 5.26 1.98
N GLU A 106 -0.28 4.46 2.56
CA GLU A 106 -0.05 4.41 4.01
C GLU A 106 1.19 5.23 4.39
N LEU A 107 1.04 6.14 5.35
CA LEU A 107 2.12 7.01 5.81
C LEU A 107 2.94 6.34 6.94
N GLY A 108 3.88 5.48 6.55
CA GLY A 108 4.78 4.79 7.49
C GLY A 108 5.80 3.89 6.81
N PHE A 109 6.71 3.23 7.54
CA PHE A 109 6.97 3.37 8.98
C PHE A 109 7.95 4.53 9.25
N MET A 110 8.49 4.68 10.47
CA MET A 110 9.33 5.83 10.81
C MET A 110 10.73 5.73 10.15
N PRO A 111 11.23 6.78 9.46
CA PRO A 111 12.62 6.81 9.02
C PRO A 111 13.59 6.78 10.22
N ARG A 112 14.67 5.99 10.11
CA ARG A 112 15.62 5.75 11.20
C ARG A 112 16.18 7.03 11.83
N GLU A 113 16.58 8.00 11.01
CA GLU A 113 17.16 9.25 11.49
C GLU A 113 16.13 10.22 12.08
N LEU A 114 14.84 9.98 11.84
CA LEU A 114 13.74 10.77 12.39
C LEU A 114 13.11 10.12 13.63
N ALA A 115 13.35 8.84 13.89
CA ALA A 115 12.80 8.12 15.04
C ALA A 115 13.30 8.68 16.39
N ALA A 116 12.39 8.78 17.36
CA ALA A 116 12.75 9.08 18.76
C ALA A 116 13.54 7.93 19.40
N ASP A 117 13.14 6.70 19.08
CA ASP A 117 13.81 5.47 19.46
C ASP A 117 14.01 4.58 18.21
N PRO A 118 15.20 4.59 17.59
CA PRO A 118 15.52 3.74 16.45
C PRO A 118 15.57 2.23 16.73
N ALA A 119 15.51 1.81 18.01
CA ALA A 119 15.49 0.40 18.41
C ALA A 119 14.06 -0.15 18.57
N ALA A 120 13.06 0.71 18.75
CA ALA A 120 11.65 0.32 18.77
C ALA A 120 11.18 -0.13 17.38
N THR A 121 11.32 -1.42 17.13
CA THR A 121 11.02 -2.07 15.85
C THR A 121 9.91 -3.11 15.98
N ASN A 122 9.17 -3.33 14.90
CA ASN A 122 8.22 -4.44 14.80
C ASN A 122 8.93 -5.77 14.46
N GLY A 123 8.31 -6.89 14.82
CA GLY A 123 8.81 -8.25 14.58
C GLY A 123 8.81 -8.74 13.13
N PHE A 124 8.38 -7.94 12.14
CA PHE A 124 8.59 -8.29 10.74
C PHE A 124 10.07 -8.46 10.39
N TRP A 125 10.39 -9.31 9.41
CA TRP A 125 11.76 -9.56 8.93
C TRP A 125 12.54 -8.30 8.56
N TYR A 126 11.88 -7.30 7.98
CA TYR A 126 12.51 -6.04 7.59
C TYR A 126 12.57 -5.03 8.75
N HIS A 127 12.16 -5.39 9.97
CA HIS A 127 12.27 -4.61 11.20
C HIS A 127 11.93 -3.12 11.02
N PRO A 128 10.70 -2.77 10.59
CA PRO A 128 10.33 -1.37 10.46
C PRO A 128 10.29 -0.71 11.85
N ILE A 129 10.64 0.57 11.90
CA ILE A 129 10.69 1.34 13.13
C ILE A 129 9.29 1.91 13.43
N THR A 130 8.75 1.57 14.59
CA THR A 130 7.39 1.96 15.03
C THR A 130 7.40 3.10 16.05
N SER A 131 8.58 3.63 16.35
CA SER A 131 8.73 4.79 17.24
C SER A 131 8.08 6.06 16.66
N PRO A 132 7.53 6.95 17.51
CA PRO A 132 7.18 8.31 17.08
C PRO A 132 8.41 9.09 16.57
N PRO A 133 8.20 10.24 15.88
CA PRO A 133 9.31 11.06 15.43
C PRO A 133 9.95 11.81 16.62
N LYS A 134 11.27 11.95 16.61
CA LYS A 134 12.01 12.81 17.56
C LYS A 134 11.68 14.29 17.41
N SER A 135 11.10 14.68 16.27
CA SER A 135 10.60 16.03 16.01
C SER A 135 9.40 15.99 15.07
N TYR A 136 8.22 16.33 15.61
CA TYR A 136 7.01 16.48 14.80
C TYR A 136 7.12 17.59 13.75
N ARG A 137 7.96 18.60 13.97
CA ARG A 137 8.27 19.63 12.96
C ARG A 137 8.98 19.04 11.75
N LEU A 138 9.97 18.16 11.96
CA LEU A 138 10.65 17.47 10.86
C LEU A 138 9.73 16.47 10.16
N TRP A 139 8.87 15.78 10.91
CA TRP A 139 7.82 14.91 10.35
C TRP A 139 6.85 15.69 9.45
N ASP A 140 6.28 16.80 9.92
CA ASP A 140 5.39 17.66 9.13
C ASP A 140 6.08 18.17 7.85
N ALA A 141 7.33 18.62 7.95
CA ALA A 141 8.10 19.04 6.79
C ALA A 141 8.30 17.90 5.76
N MET A 142 8.59 16.67 6.23
CA MET A 142 8.71 15.50 5.37
C MET A 142 7.39 15.15 4.66
N ILE A 143 6.27 15.14 5.39
CA ILE A 143 4.96 14.86 4.81
C ILE A 143 4.58 15.91 3.76
N ARG A 144 4.85 17.20 4.03
CA ARG A 144 4.63 18.27 3.05
C ARG A 144 5.51 18.11 1.81
N ALA A 145 6.79 17.79 1.99
CA ALA A 145 7.71 17.56 0.88
C ALA A 145 7.25 16.37 0.04
N PHE A 146 6.84 15.27 0.68
CA PHE A 146 6.30 14.08 0.03
C PHE A 146 5.05 14.40 -0.78
N ALA A 147 4.03 15.02 -0.18
CA ALA A 147 2.80 15.38 -0.90
C ALA A 147 3.07 16.33 -2.07
N ARG A 148 3.91 17.36 -1.88
CA ARG A 148 4.30 18.29 -2.95
C ARG A 148 5.02 17.59 -4.09
N HIS A 149 5.92 16.65 -3.78
CA HIS A 149 6.62 15.87 -4.79
C HIS A 149 5.65 15.01 -5.61
N LEU A 150 4.72 14.31 -4.96
CA LEU A 150 3.70 13.52 -5.66
C LEU A 150 2.84 14.39 -6.57
N ILE A 151 2.35 15.54 -6.09
CA ILE A 151 1.58 16.49 -6.91
C ILE A 151 2.42 17.02 -8.08
N ALA A 152 3.70 17.35 -7.85
CA ALA A 152 4.58 17.85 -8.90
C ALA A 152 4.88 16.79 -9.98
N ARG A 153 4.97 15.50 -9.58
CA ARG A 153 5.29 14.40 -10.49
C ARG A 153 4.06 13.87 -11.23
N TYR A 154 2.93 13.74 -10.55
CA TYR A 154 1.76 13.04 -11.05
C TYR A 154 0.55 13.95 -11.33
N GLY A 155 0.55 15.17 -10.80
CA GLY A 155 -0.58 16.10 -10.87
C GLY A 155 -1.46 16.06 -9.62
N ILE A 156 -2.24 17.12 -9.42
CA ILE A 156 -3.18 17.22 -8.28
C ILE A 156 -4.44 16.35 -8.46
N ASP A 157 -4.77 16.04 -9.72
CA ASP A 157 -5.95 15.24 -10.10
C ASP A 157 -5.66 13.73 -10.15
N GLU A 158 -4.40 13.33 -9.92
CA GLU A 158 -4.04 11.92 -9.80
C GLU A 158 -4.49 11.32 -8.45
#